data_AF-W8B8D8-F1
#
_entry.id   AF-W8B8D8-F1
#
_cell.length_a   1.000
_cell.length_b   1.000
_cell.length_c   1.000
_cell.angle_alpha   90.00
_cell.angle_beta   90.00
_cell.angle_gamma   90.00
#
_symmetry.space_group_name_H-M   'P 1'
#
loop_
_entity.id
_entity.type
_entity.pdbx_description
1 polymer ?
#
loop_
_entity_poly.entity_id
_entity_poly.type
_entity_poly.pdbx_seq_one_letter_code
_entity_poly.pdbx_strand_id
1 'polypeptide(L)'
;MKSYTSALSIFVVILALANATEVRKCPKSAARALTADEVTISSCPKNKCTLKRNTEASIEMTIKPERDFAELNSDIQGIILDVPLPFPGYYGTSACPYIYDAEGKDKVGCPLKAGETYTYKNSFKILPIYPTVNLVIHWGLGDKQGDAVCFQIPAKIKS
;
A
#
# COMPACT_ATOMS: atom_id res chain seq x y z
N MET A 1 -64.28 -19.91 9.60
CA MET A 1 -63.12 -20.69 10.12
C MET A 1 -62.20 -20.99 8.95
N LYS A 2 -60.88 -20.78 9.14
CA LYS A 2 -59.75 -21.04 8.22
C LYS A 2 -59.52 -20.01 7.10
N SER A 3 -58.31 -19.57 6.79
CA SER A 3 -57.02 -19.57 7.51
C SER A 3 -56.09 -18.68 6.67
N TYR A 4 -55.41 -17.72 7.27
CA TYR A 4 -54.38 -16.92 6.60
C TYR A 4 -53.12 -17.77 6.40
N THR A 5 -52.56 -17.77 5.19
CA THR A 5 -51.18 -18.24 4.94
C THR A 5 -50.42 -17.11 4.26
N SER A 6 -49.80 -16.27 5.08
CA SER A 6 -48.85 -15.24 4.65
C SER A 6 -47.48 -15.90 4.48
N ALA A 7 -46.98 -15.93 3.25
CA ALA A 7 -45.65 -16.46 2.93
C ALA A 7 -44.59 -15.40 3.28
N LEU A 8 -43.86 -15.63 4.38
CA LEU A 8 -42.78 -14.76 4.82
C LEU A 8 -41.48 -15.21 4.15
N SER A 9 -41.07 -14.56 3.06
CA SER A 9 -39.78 -14.79 2.41
C SER A 9 -38.65 -14.23 3.29
N ILE A 10 -37.89 -15.12 3.93
CA ILE A 10 -36.69 -14.77 4.71
C ILE A 10 -35.54 -14.49 3.73
N PHE A 11 -35.17 -13.22 3.60
CA PHE A 11 -33.97 -12.80 2.86
C PHE A 11 -32.75 -12.97 3.79
N VAL A 12 -32.02 -14.07 3.65
CA VAL A 12 -30.75 -14.29 4.38
C VAL A 12 -29.69 -13.42 3.73
N VAL A 13 -29.38 -12.27 4.35
CA VAL A 13 -28.26 -11.43 3.97
C VAL A 13 -26.97 -12.10 4.47
N ILE A 14 -26.25 -12.77 3.57
CA ILE A 14 -24.92 -13.31 3.84
C ILE A 14 -23.96 -12.13 3.93
N LEU A 15 -23.63 -11.70 5.15
CA LEU A 15 -22.53 -10.79 5.41
C LEU A 15 -21.21 -11.52 5.09
N ALA A 16 -20.68 -11.26 3.90
CA ALA A 16 -19.33 -11.67 3.54
C ALA A 16 -18.35 -10.93 4.47
N LEU A 17 -17.70 -11.66 5.37
CA LEU A 17 -16.55 -11.17 6.13
C LEU A 17 -15.40 -10.94 5.14
N ALA A 18 -15.31 -9.73 4.62
CA ALA A 18 -14.15 -9.29 3.86
C ALA A 18 -12.99 -9.18 4.84
N ASN A 19 -12.09 -10.17 4.82
CA ASN A 19 -10.78 -10.04 5.45
C ASN A 19 -10.00 -8.97 4.65
N ALA A 20 -10.09 -7.72 5.10
CA ALA A 20 -9.39 -6.55 4.55
C ALA A 20 -7.91 -6.59 4.89
N THR A 21 -7.03 -6.37 3.90
CA THR A 21 -5.57 -6.31 4.07
C THR A 21 -5.19 -5.40 5.23
N GLU A 22 -4.49 -5.90 6.26
CA GLU A 22 -4.07 -5.11 7.41
C GLU A 22 -2.93 -4.15 7.01
N VAL A 23 -3.31 -3.01 6.43
CA VAL A 23 -2.42 -1.87 6.20
C VAL A 23 -2.24 -1.16 7.55
N ARG A 24 -1.03 -1.21 8.08
CA ARG A 24 -0.68 -0.65 9.39
C ARG A 24 -0.05 0.73 9.23
N LYS A 25 -0.34 1.64 10.17
CA LYS A 25 0.34 2.92 10.26
C LYS A 25 1.81 2.70 10.65
N CYS A 26 2.73 3.46 10.07
CA CYS A 26 4.12 3.48 10.48
C CYS A 26 4.29 4.05 11.91
N PRO A 27 5.08 3.42 12.80
CA PRO A 27 5.17 3.82 14.22
C PRO A 27 5.58 5.27 14.51
N LYS A 28 6.32 5.92 13.61
CA LYS A 28 6.87 7.28 13.80
C LYS A 28 6.38 8.29 12.76
N SER A 29 5.46 7.88 11.89
CA SER A 29 4.97 8.76 10.84
C SER A 29 3.82 9.63 11.34
N ALA A 30 3.93 10.94 11.11
CA ALA A 30 2.84 11.87 11.34
C ALA A 30 1.78 11.81 10.22
N ALA A 31 2.11 11.22 9.06
CA ALA A 31 1.19 11.11 7.94
C ALA A 31 -0.11 10.37 8.32
N ARG A 32 -1.18 10.70 7.61
CA ARG A 32 -2.46 10.01 7.71
C ARG A 32 -2.28 8.52 7.44
N ALA A 33 -2.92 7.68 8.26
CA ALA A 33 -2.97 6.25 8.01
C ALA A 33 -3.77 5.94 6.74
N LEU A 34 -3.22 5.11 5.87
CA LEU A 34 -3.94 4.56 4.74
C LEU A 34 -4.85 3.42 5.17
N THR A 35 -5.97 3.29 4.49
CA THR A 35 -6.88 2.14 4.57
C THR A 35 -6.49 1.07 3.55
N ALA A 36 -7.05 -0.12 3.69
CA ALA A 36 -6.78 -1.25 2.80
C ALA A 36 -7.14 -0.97 1.34
N ASP A 37 -8.14 -0.12 1.09
CA ASP A 37 -8.62 0.22 -0.26
C ASP A 37 -7.77 1.30 -0.94
N GLU A 38 -6.90 1.98 -0.18
CA GLU A 38 -6.01 3.03 -0.69
C GLU A 38 -4.64 2.50 -1.11
N VAL A 39 -4.38 1.19 -0.97
CA VAL A 39 -3.13 0.54 -1.38
C VAL A 39 -3.44 -0.77 -2.08
N THR A 40 -3.01 -0.88 -3.33
CA THR A 40 -3.06 -2.13 -4.10
C THR A 40 -1.65 -2.56 -4.46
N ILE A 41 -1.30 -3.81 -4.14
CA ILE A 41 -0.08 -4.46 -4.61
C ILE A 41 -0.47 -5.72 -5.34
N SER A 42 -0.02 -5.90 -6.59
CA SER A 42 -0.49 -7.00 -7.46
C SER A 42 -0.26 -8.41 -6.89
N SER A 43 0.74 -8.56 -6.01
CA SER A 43 1.08 -9.83 -5.34
C SER A 43 0.47 -10.00 -3.93
N CYS A 44 -0.48 -9.13 -3.56
CA CYS A 44 -1.04 -9.05 -2.20
C CYS A 44 -2.58 -9.06 -2.15
N PRO A 45 -3.28 -10.08 -2.68
CA PRO A 45 -4.72 -10.18 -2.52
C PRO A 45 -5.10 -10.51 -1.07
N LYS A 46 -6.10 -9.81 -0.50
CA LYS A 46 -6.83 -10.18 0.73
C LYS A 46 -5.93 -10.63 1.89
N ASN A 47 -5.12 -9.74 2.45
CA ASN A 47 -4.25 -9.99 3.61
C ASN A 47 -3.01 -10.88 3.43
N LYS A 48 -2.71 -11.41 2.24
CA LYS A 48 -1.53 -12.26 2.05
C LYS A 48 -0.62 -11.73 0.97
N CYS A 49 0.31 -10.85 1.35
CA CYS A 49 1.42 -10.48 0.47
C CYS A 49 2.37 -11.65 0.31
N THR A 50 2.31 -12.31 -0.84
CA THR A 50 3.25 -13.37 -1.18
C THR A 50 4.05 -12.96 -2.40
N LEU A 51 5.26 -12.48 -2.16
CA LEU A 51 6.19 -12.01 -3.18
C LEU A 51 7.00 -13.21 -3.70
N LYS A 52 6.76 -13.59 -4.96
CA LYS A 52 7.52 -14.67 -5.59
C LYS A 52 8.86 -14.13 -6.10
N ARG A 53 9.95 -14.87 -5.95
CA ARG A 53 11.24 -14.54 -6.58
C ARG A 53 11.13 -14.59 -8.10
N ASN A 54 12.02 -13.84 -8.75
CA ASN A 54 12.09 -13.75 -10.20
C ASN A 54 10.77 -13.29 -10.84
N THR A 55 10.03 -12.44 -10.12
CA THR A 55 8.82 -11.80 -10.64
C THR A 55 8.89 -10.30 -10.42
N GLU A 56 8.02 -9.59 -11.12
CA GLU A 56 7.77 -8.17 -10.94
C GLU A 56 6.38 -7.98 -10.33
N ALA A 57 6.30 -7.11 -9.33
CA ALA A 57 5.06 -6.68 -8.71
C ALA A 57 4.84 -5.20 -8.99
N SER A 58 3.58 -4.77 -8.98
CA SER A 58 3.22 -3.36 -9.08
C SER A 58 2.53 -2.91 -7.80
N ILE A 59 2.68 -1.63 -7.49
CA ILE A 59 1.98 -0.95 -6.42
C ILE A 59 1.25 0.27 -6.97
N GLU A 60 0.05 0.48 -6.47
CA GLU A 60 -0.73 1.70 -6.64
C GLU A 60 -1.23 2.15 -5.27
N MET A 61 -1.05 3.43 -4.93
CA MET A 61 -1.59 3.97 -3.69
C MET A 61 -2.04 5.42 -3.83
N THR A 62 -3.02 5.82 -3.02
CA THR A 62 -3.50 7.20 -2.93
C THR A 62 -2.64 8.00 -1.94
N ILE A 63 -2.23 9.20 -2.34
CA ILE A 63 -1.47 10.14 -1.52
C ILE A 63 -2.28 11.43 -1.39
N LYS A 64 -2.44 11.90 -0.16
CA LYS A 64 -3.04 13.20 0.13
C LYS A 64 -2.23 13.86 1.26
N PRO A 65 -1.19 14.64 0.93
CA PRO A 65 -0.27 15.16 1.93
C PRO A 65 -0.93 16.29 2.73
N GLU A 66 -0.54 16.44 3.99
CA GLU A 66 -1.05 17.50 4.89
C GLU A 66 -0.24 18.79 4.80
N ARG A 67 0.85 18.78 4.03
CA ARG A 67 1.71 19.93 3.73
C ARG A 67 2.23 19.84 2.30
N ASP A 68 2.87 20.90 1.83
CA ASP A 68 3.55 20.90 0.54
C ASP A 68 4.84 20.05 0.57
N PHE A 69 5.12 19.36 -0.53
CA PHE A 69 6.35 18.59 -0.77
C PHE A 69 6.99 19.04 -2.09
N ALA A 70 8.15 19.68 -2.02
CA ALA A 70 8.90 20.08 -3.21
C ALA A 70 9.62 18.87 -3.86
N GLU A 71 10.02 17.92 -3.02
CA GLU A 71 10.62 16.65 -3.40
C GLU A 71 9.89 15.52 -2.67
N LEU A 72 9.97 14.33 -3.24
CA LEU A 72 9.44 13.12 -2.63
C LEU A 72 10.44 12.01 -2.86
N ASN A 73 10.98 11.47 -1.77
CA ASN A 73 11.97 10.40 -1.75
C ASN A 73 11.37 9.17 -1.07
N SER A 74 11.81 8.01 -1.51
CA SER A 74 11.36 6.73 -0.98
C SER A 74 12.12 6.31 0.27
N ASP A 75 11.38 5.90 1.30
CA ASP A 75 11.87 5.15 2.44
C ASP A 75 11.24 3.74 2.38
N ILE A 76 11.78 2.87 1.53
CA ILE A 76 11.23 1.53 1.31
C ILE A 76 12.18 0.48 1.88
N GLN A 77 11.67 -0.32 2.81
CA GLN A 77 12.46 -1.27 3.59
C GLN A 77 11.71 -2.59 3.78
N GLY A 78 12.46 -3.68 3.89
CA GLY A 78 11.97 -4.95 4.43
C GLY A 78 12.44 -5.11 5.87
N ILE A 79 11.50 -5.25 6.81
CA ILE A 79 11.80 -5.48 8.23
C ILE A 79 11.73 -6.97 8.51
N ILE A 80 12.86 -7.58 8.88
CA ILE A 80 12.98 -9.00 9.21
C ILE A 80 13.47 -9.09 10.64
N LEU A 81 12.69 -9.74 11.53
CA LEU A 81 13.03 -9.86 12.95
C LEU A 81 13.38 -8.50 13.58
N ASP A 82 12.53 -7.49 13.32
CA ASP A 82 12.70 -6.09 13.74
C ASP A 82 13.94 -5.36 13.20
N VAL A 83 14.71 -6.00 12.31
CA VAL A 83 15.84 -5.36 11.62
C VAL A 83 15.37 -4.78 10.28
N PRO A 84 15.40 -3.44 10.11
CA PRO A 84 15.11 -2.80 8.83
C PRO A 84 16.24 -3.02 7.81
N LEU A 85 15.89 -3.51 6.62
CA LEU A 85 16.81 -3.64 5.49
C LEU A 85 16.32 -2.77 4.32
N PRO A 86 17.13 -1.81 3.83
CA PRO A 86 16.80 -1.00 2.65
C PRO A 86 16.46 -1.85 1.42
N PHE A 87 15.43 -1.47 0.67
CA PHE A 87 15.07 -2.17 -0.56
C PHE A 87 16.04 -1.77 -1.70
N PRO A 88 16.87 -2.69 -2.23
CA PRO A 88 17.92 -2.33 -3.18
C PRO A 88 17.37 -1.70 -4.46
N GLY A 89 17.90 -0.52 -4.82
CA GLY A 89 17.49 0.25 -6.00
C GLY A 89 16.23 1.09 -5.83
N TYR A 90 15.50 0.92 -4.71
CA TYR A 90 14.27 1.66 -4.43
C TYR A 90 14.37 2.52 -3.19
N TYR A 91 15.26 2.24 -2.24
CA TYR A 91 15.48 3.08 -1.06
C TYR A 91 16.24 4.36 -1.42
N GLY A 92 15.77 5.51 -0.91
CA GLY A 92 16.43 6.81 -1.06
C GLY A 92 16.40 7.39 -2.48
N THR A 93 15.50 6.89 -3.35
CA THR A 93 15.35 7.37 -4.73
C THR A 93 14.15 8.30 -4.85
N SER A 94 14.13 9.12 -5.91
CA SER A 94 13.01 10.02 -6.12
C SER A 94 11.74 9.25 -6.50
N ALA A 95 10.65 9.54 -5.79
CA ALA A 95 9.32 9.04 -6.06
C ALA A 95 8.53 9.94 -7.02
N CYS A 96 8.97 11.19 -7.25
CA CYS A 96 8.30 12.14 -8.13
C CYS A 96 8.00 11.59 -9.54
N PRO A 97 8.90 10.86 -10.23
CA PRO A 97 8.61 10.32 -11.57
C PRO A 97 7.44 9.31 -11.64
N TYR A 98 6.95 8.88 -10.49
CA TYR A 98 5.91 7.88 -10.28
C TYR A 98 4.62 8.47 -9.70
N ILE A 99 4.49 9.81 -9.67
CA ILE A 99 3.28 10.50 -9.23
C ILE A 99 2.42 10.87 -10.43
N TYR A 100 1.14 10.53 -10.30
CA TYR A 100 0.07 10.79 -11.23
C TYR A 100 -1.00 11.67 -10.58
N ASP A 101 -1.87 12.25 -11.42
CA ASP A 101 -3.09 12.92 -10.98
C ASP A 101 -4.00 12.02 -10.11
N ALA A 102 -5.08 12.60 -9.57
CA ALA A 102 -6.02 11.90 -8.70
C ALA A 102 -6.67 10.70 -9.40
N GLU A 103 -6.87 10.77 -10.71
CA GLU A 103 -7.43 9.71 -11.54
C GLU A 103 -6.41 8.64 -11.94
N GLY A 104 -5.12 8.89 -11.69
CA GLY A 104 -4.01 8.01 -12.05
C GLY A 104 -3.76 7.91 -13.56
N LYS A 105 -4.09 8.95 -14.34
CA LYS A 105 -4.00 8.99 -15.81
C LYS A 105 -2.71 9.67 -16.27
N ASP A 106 -2.49 10.92 -15.86
CA ASP A 106 -1.36 11.71 -16.30
C ASP A 106 -0.27 11.79 -15.24
N LYS A 107 1.00 11.70 -15.65
CA LYS A 107 2.15 11.91 -14.75
C LYS A 107 2.29 13.39 -14.45
N VAL A 108 2.14 13.76 -13.18
CA VAL A 108 2.21 15.16 -12.73
C VAL A 108 3.50 15.47 -11.96
N GLY A 109 4.14 14.46 -11.39
CA GLY A 109 5.39 14.64 -10.67
C GLY A 109 5.26 15.42 -9.37
N CYS A 110 6.35 16.06 -8.97
CA CYS A 110 6.41 17.02 -7.86
C CYS A 110 6.47 18.45 -8.43
N PRO A 111 6.07 19.47 -7.68
CA PRO A 111 5.71 19.47 -6.25
C PRO A 111 4.31 18.89 -5.96
N LEU A 112 4.13 18.34 -4.76
CA LEU A 112 2.80 17.99 -4.23
C LEU A 112 2.27 19.10 -3.32
N LYS A 113 0.98 19.38 -3.42
CA LYS A 113 0.30 20.41 -2.63
C LYS A 113 -0.51 19.82 -1.48
N ALA A 114 -0.50 20.54 -0.36
CA ALA A 114 -1.27 20.17 0.82
C ALA A 114 -2.77 20.04 0.46
N GLY A 115 -3.38 18.93 0.87
CA GLY A 115 -4.81 18.67 0.68
C GLY A 115 -5.22 18.24 -0.73
N GLU A 116 -4.31 18.22 -1.72
CA GLU A 116 -4.57 17.64 -3.03
C GLU A 116 -4.36 16.12 -3.02
N THR A 117 -5.12 15.42 -3.87
CA THR A 117 -5.03 13.97 -4.00
C THR A 117 -4.22 13.60 -5.23
N TYR A 118 -3.30 12.65 -5.06
CA TYR A 118 -2.46 12.11 -6.12
C TYR A 118 -2.47 10.59 -6.08
N THR A 119 -2.08 9.98 -7.19
CA THR A 119 -1.89 8.53 -7.27
C THR A 119 -0.42 8.21 -7.49
N TYR A 120 0.17 7.38 -6.63
CA TYR A 120 1.51 6.84 -6.84
C TYR A 120 1.43 5.47 -7.50
N LYS A 121 2.16 5.27 -8.60
CA LYS A 121 2.23 4.00 -9.33
C LYS A 121 3.67 3.62 -9.63
N ASN A 122 4.10 2.45 -9.16
CA ASN A 122 5.44 1.95 -9.43
C ASN A 122 5.47 0.43 -9.56
N SER A 123 6.53 -0.10 -10.19
CA SER A 123 6.78 -1.53 -10.32
C SER A 123 8.14 -1.89 -9.75
N PHE A 124 8.21 -3.07 -9.13
CA PHE A 124 9.42 -3.54 -8.46
C PHE A 124 9.69 -5.02 -8.63
N LYS A 125 10.97 -5.36 -8.75
CA LYS A 125 11.43 -6.73 -8.96
C LYS A 125 11.78 -7.41 -7.65
N ILE A 126 11.35 -8.67 -7.53
CA ILE A 126 11.75 -9.57 -6.45
C ILE A 126 12.90 -10.42 -6.96
N LEU A 127 14.13 -10.06 -6.61
CA LEU A 127 15.32 -10.67 -7.19
C LEU A 127 15.51 -12.12 -6.71
N PRO A 128 16.08 -13.01 -7.54
CA PRO A 128 16.37 -14.40 -7.16
C PRO A 128 17.22 -14.54 -5.90
N ILE A 129 18.10 -13.57 -5.63
CA ILE A 129 19.00 -13.55 -4.47
C ILE A 129 18.29 -13.28 -3.13
N TYR A 130 17.07 -12.74 -3.15
CA TYR A 130 16.36 -12.40 -1.91
C TYR A 130 16.00 -13.66 -1.11
N PRO A 131 16.14 -13.70 0.22
CA PRO A 131 15.85 -14.91 1.02
C PRO A 131 14.35 -15.27 1.03
N THR A 132 14.04 -16.53 1.30
CA THR A 132 12.66 -16.96 1.59
C THR A 132 12.41 -16.69 3.06
N VAL A 133 11.57 -15.71 3.34
CA VAL A 133 11.43 -15.14 4.69
C VAL A 133 10.08 -14.46 4.86
N ASN A 134 9.58 -14.41 6.09
CA ASN A 134 8.48 -13.52 6.46
C ASN A 134 9.06 -12.17 6.86
N LEU A 135 8.45 -11.08 6.40
CA LEU A 135 8.91 -9.74 6.65
C LEU A 135 7.72 -8.79 6.78
N VAL A 136 7.97 -7.60 7.30
CA VAL A 136 7.04 -6.47 7.16
C VAL A 136 7.61 -5.55 6.09
N ILE A 137 6.85 -5.28 5.04
CA ILE A 137 7.20 -4.25 4.07
C ILE A 137 6.86 -2.92 4.73
N HIS A 138 7.85 -2.04 4.84
CA HIS A 138 7.67 -0.64 5.18
C HIS A 138 7.76 0.18 3.89
N TRP A 139 6.74 0.96 3.60
CA TRP A 139 6.68 1.81 2.42
C TRP A 139 6.36 3.24 2.85
N GLY A 140 7.40 4.07 2.93
CA GLY A 140 7.31 5.50 3.18
C GLY A 140 7.67 6.30 1.92
N LEU A 141 6.96 7.41 1.70
CA LEU A 141 7.33 8.42 0.71
C LEU A 141 7.29 9.79 1.41
N GLY A 142 8.38 10.53 1.36
CA GLY A 142 8.53 11.77 2.12
C GLY A 142 9.76 12.58 1.77
N ASP A 143 10.05 13.57 2.61
CA ASP A 143 11.30 14.33 2.57
C ASP A 143 11.93 14.34 3.97
N LYS A 144 12.98 15.15 4.16
CA LYS A 144 13.70 15.24 5.44
C LYS A 144 12.85 15.73 6.62
N GLN A 145 11.71 16.38 6.36
CA GLN A 145 10.80 16.90 7.38
C GLN A 145 9.71 15.87 7.76
N GLY A 146 9.58 14.78 7.01
CA GLY A 146 8.67 13.68 7.31
C GLY A 146 7.94 13.13 6.09
N ASP A 147 7.03 12.20 6.33
CA ASP A 147 6.34 11.46 5.28
C ASP A 147 5.11 12.22 4.73
N ALA A 148 4.92 12.15 3.41
CA ALA A 148 3.63 12.44 2.78
C ALA A 148 2.66 11.27 2.98
N VAL A 149 3.19 10.04 3.00
CA VAL A 149 2.46 8.80 3.22
C VAL A 149 3.40 7.73 3.74
N CYS A 150 2.93 6.90 4.67
CA CYS A 150 3.69 5.76 5.15
C CYS A 150 2.77 4.64 5.62
N PHE A 151 3.04 3.41 5.19
CA PHE A 151 2.36 2.23 5.71
C PHE A 151 3.28 1.01 5.85
N GLN A 152 2.79 0.04 6.61
CA GLN A 152 3.40 -1.27 6.79
C GLN A 152 2.42 -2.38 6.45
N ILE A 153 2.91 -3.44 5.82
CA ILE A 153 2.12 -4.62 5.48
C ILE A 153 2.93 -5.91 5.70
N PRO A 154 2.37 -6.93 6.38
CA PRO A 154 3.04 -8.22 6.52
C PRO A 154 3.13 -8.92 5.16
N ALA A 155 4.29 -9.49 4.86
CA ALA A 155 4.56 -10.18 3.62
C ALA A 155 5.43 -11.43 3.81
N LYS A 156 5.51 -12.23 2.75
CA LYS A 156 6.39 -13.38 2.64
C LYS A 156 7.05 -13.41 1.28
N ILE A 157 8.38 -13.53 1.25
CA ILE A 157 9.11 -13.85 0.02
C ILE A 157 9.20 -15.37 -0.09
N LYS A 158 8.90 -15.91 -1.29
CA LYS A 158 9.03 -17.34 -1.60
C LYS A 158 9.67 -17.55 -2.98
N SER A 159 10.07 -18.79 -3.26
CA SER A 159 10.53 -19.20 -4.59
C SER A 159 9.41 -19.24 -5.64
#